data_AF-A0A178V532-F1
#
_entry.id   AF-A0A178V532-F1
#
_cell.length_a   1.000
_cell.length_b   1.000
_cell.length_c   1.000
_cell.angle_alpha   90.00
_cell.angle_beta   90.00
_cell.angle_gamma   90.00
#
_symmetry.space_group_name_H-M   'P 1'
#
loop_
_entity.id
_entity.type
_entity.pdbx_description
1 polymer ?
#
loop_
_entity_poly.entity_id
_entity_poly.type
_entity_poly.pdbx_seq_one_letter_code
_entity_poly.pdbx_strand_id
1 'polypeptide(L)'
;MASKQLSREELDEKAKQGETVVPGGTGGHSLEAQEHLAEGRSKGGQTRKEQLGHEGYQEIGHKGGEARKEQLGHEGYQEMGHKGGEARKEQLGHEGYQEMGHKGGEARKEQLGHEGYKEMGRKGGLSTMEKSGGERAEEEGIEIDESKFTNK
;
A
#
# COMPACT_ATOMS: atom_id res chain seq x y z
N MET A 1 30.24 -2.87 0.48
CA MET A 1 30.57 -1.94 -0.63
C MET A 1 30.64 -0.54 -0.05
N ALA A 2 31.83 -0.05 0.29
CA ALA A 2 31.98 1.33 0.76
C ALA A 2 31.82 2.25 -0.46
N SER A 3 30.77 3.07 -0.47
CA SER A 3 30.62 4.15 -1.44
C SER A 3 31.91 4.98 -1.43
N LYS A 4 32.59 5.10 -2.57
CA LYS A 4 33.70 6.05 -2.71
C LYS A 4 33.09 7.44 -2.50
N GLN A 5 33.41 8.07 -1.36
CA GLN A 5 33.11 9.47 -1.17
C GLN A 5 33.87 10.24 -2.26
N LEU A 6 33.12 10.84 -3.18
CA LEU A 6 33.68 11.75 -4.18
C LEU A 6 34.36 12.90 -3.45
N SER A 7 35.49 13.34 -3.99
CA SER A 7 36.17 14.53 -3.49
C SER A 7 35.28 15.77 -3.66
N ARG A 8 35.51 16.78 -2.83
CA ARG A 8 34.77 18.04 -2.90
C ARG A 8 34.89 18.71 -4.27
N GLU A 9 36.07 18.60 -4.88
CA GLU A 9 36.37 19.11 -6.23
C GLU A 9 35.56 18.37 -7.31
N GLU A 10 35.47 17.04 -7.25
CA GLU A 10 34.65 16.27 -8.20
C GLU A 10 33.16 16.61 -8.08
N LEU A 11 32.67 16.84 -6.86
CA LEU A 11 31.29 17.26 -6.64
C LEU A 11 31.04 18.68 -7.16
N ASP A 12 32.02 19.57 -7.03
CA ASP A 12 31.93 20.94 -7.55
C ASP A 12 31.94 20.97 -9.08
N GLU A 13 32.79 20.18 -9.74
CA GLU A 13 32.79 20.05 -11.21
C GLU A 13 31.46 19.49 -11.74
N LYS A 14 30.88 18.51 -11.05
CA LYS A 14 29.53 18.00 -11.37
C LYS A 14 28.46 19.07 -11.18
N ALA A 15 28.51 19.82 -10.08
CA ALA A 15 27.60 20.93 -9.85
C ALA A 15 27.70 22.02 -10.93
N LYS A 16 28.93 22.35 -11.39
CA LYS A 16 29.15 23.27 -12.51
C LYS A 16 28.50 22.79 -13.81
N GLN A 17 28.52 21.48 -14.06
CA GLN A 17 27.81 20.86 -15.18
C GLN A 17 26.28 20.84 -15.00
N GLY A 18 25.78 21.33 -13.87
CA GLY A 18 24.35 21.41 -13.56
C GLY A 18 23.78 20.16 -12.88
N GLU A 19 24.62 19.19 -12.53
CA GLU A 19 24.17 18.01 -11.79
C GLU A 19 23.78 18.37 -10.36
N THR A 20 22.69 17.76 -9.85
CA THR A 20 22.36 17.87 -8.43
C THR A 20 23.21 16.87 -7.64
N VAL A 21 24.15 17.39 -6.86
CA VAL A 21 25.06 16.61 -5.99
C VAL A 21 24.65 16.67 -4.52
N VAL A 22 23.83 17.65 -4.14
CA VAL A 22 23.23 17.74 -2.79
C VAL A 22 21.72 17.51 -2.88
N PRO A 23 21.15 16.52 -2.16
CA PRO A 23 19.70 16.35 -2.06
C PRO A 23 19.01 17.61 -1.57
N GLY A 24 18.00 18.08 -2.30
CA GLY A 24 17.33 19.34 -1.98
C GLY A 24 18.12 20.60 -2.37
N GLY A 25 19.30 20.48 -2.97
CA GLY A 25 20.14 21.60 -3.41
C GLY A 25 20.00 21.99 -4.88
N THR A 26 19.02 21.45 -5.62
CA THR A 26 18.87 21.67 -7.07
C THR A 26 18.79 23.15 -7.44
N GLY A 27 19.61 23.57 -8.41
CA GLY A 27 19.62 24.91 -9.01
C GLY A 27 20.91 25.73 -8.86
N GLY A 28 21.94 25.21 -8.16
CA GLY A 28 23.25 25.87 -7.99
C GLY A 28 24.37 25.25 -8.83
N HIS A 29 25.31 26.08 -9.29
CA HIS A 29 26.47 25.69 -10.12
C HIS A 29 27.76 25.38 -9.34
N SER A 30 27.66 25.23 -8.01
CA SER A 30 28.76 24.81 -7.14
C SER A 30 28.22 23.94 -6.04
N LEU A 31 29.08 23.12 -5.44
CA LEU A 31 28.67 22.29 -4.29
C LEU A 31 28.11 23.18 -3.16
N GLU A 32 28.82 24.27 -2.86
CA GLU A 32 28.44 25.22 -1.80
C GLU A 32 27.09 25.88 -2.08
N ALA A 33 26.81 26.27 -3.33
CA ALA A 33 25.51 26.84 -3.68
C ALA A 33 24.38 25.83 -3.47
N GLN A 34 24.61 24.56 -3.80
CA GLN A 34 23.62 23.51 -3.57
C GLN A 34 23.44 23.21 -2.08
N GLU A 35 24.52 23.22 -1.28
CA GLU A 35 24.47 23.09 0.18
C GLU A 35 23.60 24.20 0.80
N HIS A 36 23.83 25.45 0.43
CA HIS A 36 23.02 26.58 0.92
C HIS A 36 21.56 26.53 0.49
N LEU A 37 21.28 26.09 -0.75
CA LEU A 37 19.90 25.90 -1.21
C LEU A 37 19.18 24.80 -0.43
N ALA A 38 19.85 23.68 -0.18
CA ALA A 38 19.31 22.58 0.60
C ALA A 38 19.05 23.02 2.05
N GLU A 39 20.01 23.72 2.66
CA GLU A 39 19.86 24.28 4.01
C GLU A 39 18.70 25.28 4.08
N GLY A 40 18.60 26.20 3.13
CA GLY A 40 17.52 27.18 3.05
C GLY A 40 16.13 26.54 2.92
N ARG A 41 15.99 25.52 2.05
CA ARG A 41 14.73 24.77 1.89
C ARG A 41 14.38 23.99 3.15
N SER A 42 15.36 23.37 3.80
CA SER A 42 15.18 22.67 5.08
C SER A 42 14.67 23.61 6.16
N LYS A 43 15.35 24.75 6.36
CA LYS A 43 14.93 25.79 7.30
C LYS A 43 13.52 26.30 6.98
N GLY A 44 13.23 26.59 5.72
CA GLY A 44 11.88 27.02 5.29
C GLY A 44 10.81 25.97 5.62
N GLY A 45 11.10 24.68 5.42
CA GLY A 45 10.22 23.59 5.82
C GLY A 45 10.01 23.50 7.33
N GLN A 46 11.06 23.67 8.14
CA GLN A 46 10.96 23.71 9.59
C GLN A 46 10.12 24.88 10.08
N THR A 47 10.36 26.09 9.55
CA THR A 47 9.55 27.28 9.86
C THR A 47 8.08 27.05 9.49
N ARG A 48 7.80 26.48 8.32
CA ARG A 48 6.42 26.17 7.91
C ARG A 48 5.78 25.15 8.85
N LYS A 49 6.55 24.17 9.33
CA LYS A 49 6.09 23.18 10.30
C LYS A 49 5.75 23.79 11.65
N GLU A 50 6.56 24.72 12.14
CA GLU A 50 6.29 25.47 13.36
C GLU A 50 5.05 26.36 13.23
N GLN A 51 4.89 27.04 12.08
CA GLN A 51 3.74 27.91 11.81
C GLN A 51 2.41 27.17 11.72
N LEU A 52 2.40 26.01 11.05
CA LEU A 52 1.17 25.25 10.81
C LEU A 52 0.85 24.27 11.93
N GLY A 53 1.86 23.78 12.64
CA GLY A 53 1.71 22.71 13.60
C GLY A 53 1.12 21.43 13.00
N HIS A 54 0.66 20.53 13.87
CA HIS A 54 0.06 19.26 13.46
C HIS A 54 -1.26 19.47 12.72
N GLU A 55 -2.14 20.30 13.28
CA GLU A 55 -3.49 20.56 12.75
C GLU A 55 -3.44 21.17 11.35
N GLY A 56 -2.55 22.13 11.09
CA GLY A 56 -2.42 22.73 9.76
C GLY A 56 -1.96 21.71 8.70
N TYR A 57 -1.10 20.76 9.04
CA TYR A 57 -0.74 19.67 8.11
C TYR A 57 -1.87 18.66 7.93
N GLN A 58 -2.63 18.34 8.99
CA GLN A 58 -3.82 17.49 8.87
C GLN A 58 -4.84 18.13 7.92
N GLU A 59 -5.10 19.42 8.07
CA GLU A 59 -6.03 20.16 7.21
C GLU A 59 -5.56 20.19 5.75
N ILE A 60 -4.27 20.46 5.51
CA ILE A 60 -3.70 20.42 4.15
C ILE A 60 -3.79 19.03 3.54
N GLY A 61 -3.51 17.98 4.33
CA GLY A 61 -3.65 16.59 3.90
C GLY A 61 -5.09 16.24 3.55
N HIS A 62 -6.05 16.66 4.37
CA HIS A 62 -7.48 16.47 4.13
C HIS A 62 -7.92 17.17 2.84
N LYS A 63 -7.62 18.46 2.70
CA LYS A 63 -7.94 19.25 1.50
C LYS A 63 -7.33 18.66 0.24
N GLY A 64 -6.08 18.20 0.32
CA GLY A 64 -5.42 17.50 -0.79
C GLY A 64 -6.12 16.20 -1.17
N GLY A 65 -6.55 15.42 -0.17
CA GLY A 65 -7.33 14.20 -0.38
C GLY A 65 -8.71 14.46 -1.00
N GLU A 66 -9.42 15.48 -0.55
CA GLU A 66 -10.70 15.91 -1.12
C GLU A 66 -10.56 16.38 -2.56
N ALA A 67 -9.59 17.26 -2.84
CA ALA A 67 -9.30 17.71 -4.20
C ALA A 67 -8.94 16.53 -5.12
N ARG A 68 -8.15 15.57 -4.63
CA ARG A 68 -7.82 14.36 -5.39
C ARG A 68 -9.04 13.48 -5.64
N LYS A 69 -9.93 13.36 -4.65
CA LYS A 69 -11.18 12.61 -4.77
C LYS A 69 -12.10 13.22 -5.81
N GLU A 70 -12.24 14.54 -5.82
CA GLU A 70 -13.02 15.26 -6.81
C GLU A 70 -12.44 15.11 -8.23
N GLN A 71 -11.11 15.23 -8.38
CA GLN A 71 -10.43 15.08 -9.67
C GLN A 71 -10.57 13.68 -10.27
N LEU A 72 -10.47 12.64 -9.44
CA LEU A 72 -10.47 11.25 -9.91
C LEU A 72 -11.88 10.65 -10.03
N GLY A 73 -12.80 11.07 -9.15
CA GLY A 73 -14.12 10.46 -9.05
C GLY A 73 -14.06 8.96 -8.73
N HIS A 74 -15.19 8.28 -8.95
CA HIS A 74 -15.30 6.83 -8.71
C HIS A 74 -14.40 6.01 -9.64
N GLU A 75 -14.43 6.33 -10.94
CA GLU A 75 -13.70 5.61 -11.98
C GLU A 75 -12.18 5.66 -11.77
N GLY A 76 -11.64 6.82 -11.39
CA GLY A 76 -10.20 6.95 -11.13
C GLY A 76 -9.72 6.10 -9.96
N TYR A 77 -10.53 5.93 -8.90
CA TYR A 77 -10.18 5.01 -7.81
C TYR A 77 -10.34 3.54 -8.21
N GLN A 78 -11.35 3.20 -9.03
CA GLN A 78 -11.48 1.85 -9.57
C GLN A 78 -10.28 1.47 -10.43
N GLU A 79 -9.83 2.38 -11.30
CA GLU A 79 -8.65 2.16 -12.14
C GLU A 79 -7.38 2.01 -11.30
N MET A 80 -7.18 2.83 -10.27
CA MET A 80 -6.05 2.67 -9.35
C MET A 80 -6.09 1.33 -8.60
N GLY A 81 -7.27 0.90 -8.17
CA GLY A 81 -7.47 -0.42 -7.55
C GLY A 81 -7.12 -1.56 -8.51
N HIS A 82 -7.57 -1.46 -9.76
CA HIS A 82 -7.26 -2.42 -10.81
C HIS A 82 -5.75 -2.50 -11.07
N LYS A 83 -5.11 -1.36 -11.32
CA LYS A 83 -3.65 -1.27 -11.52
C LYS A 83 -2.87 -1.82 -10.35
N GLY A 84 -3.29 -1.54 -9.11
CA GLY A 84 -2.69 -2.10 -7.91
C GLY A 84 -2.82 -3.63 -7.85
N GLY A 85 -3.98 -4.17 -8.23
CA GLY A 85 -4.22 -5.61 -8.33
C GLY A 85 -3.39 -6.28 -9.42
N GLU A 86 -3.28 -5.67 -10.60
CA GLU A 86 -2.45 -6.16 -11.70
C GLU A 86 -0.97 -6.17 -11.34
N ALA A 87 -0.46 -5.07 -10.78
CA ALA A 87 0.93 -4.99 -10.31
C ALA A 87 1.21 -6.05 -9.24
N ARG A 88 0.27 -6.28 -8.31
CA ARG A 88 0.40 -7.32 -7.29
C ARG A 88 0.44 -8.71 -7.93
N LYS A 89 -0.38 -8.95 -8.95
CA LYS A 89 -0.43 -10.21 -9.67
C LYS A 89 0.84 -10.49 -10.45
N GLU A 90 1.41 -9.46 -11.07
CA GLU A 90 2.70 -9.56 -11.75
C GLU A 90 3.83 -9.88 -10.75
N GLN A 91 3.87 -9.20 -9.60
CA GLN A 91 4.89 -9.42 -8.56
C GLN A 91 4.84 -10.82 -7.94
N LEU A 92 3.63 -11.34 -7.67
CA LEU A 92 3.46 -12.61 -6.97
C LEU A 92 3.37 -13.81 -7.91
N GLY A 93 2.88 -13.62 -9.13
CA GLY A 93 2.59 -14.70 -10.05
C GLY A 93 1.58 -15.71 -9.49
N HIS A 94 1.51 -16.88 -10.13
CA HIS A 94 0.62 -17.96 -9.73
C HIS A 94 0.97 -18.52 -8.35
N GLU A 95 2.26 -18.80 -8.12
CA GLU A 95 2.76 -19.41 -6.89
C GLU A 95 2.47 -18.53 -5.66
N GLY A 96 2.66 -17.21 -5.77
CA GLY A 96 2.39 -16.31 -4.65
C GLY A 96 0.90 -16.25 -4.28
N TYR A 97 -0.03 -16.36 -5.24
CA TYR A 97 -1.45 -16.49 -4.92
C TYR A 97 -1.81 -17.85 -4.33
N GLN A 98 -1.20 -18.94 -4.81
CA GLN A 98 -1.38 -20.25 -4.20
C GLN A 98 -0.92 -20.26 -2.75
N GLU A 99 0.25 -19.69 -2.47
CA GLU A 99 0.79 -19.57 -1.12
C GLU A 99 -0.11 -18.72 -0.22
N MET A 100 -0.60 -17.57 -0.71
CA MET A 100 -1.56 -16.75 0.04
C MET A 100 -2.87 -17.49 0.33
N GLY A 101 -3.38 -18.25 -0.66
CA GLY A 101 -4.56 -19.09 -0.48
C GLY A 101 -4.32 -20.18 0.56
N HIS A 102 -3.17 -20.85 0.52
CA HIS A 102 -2.78 -21.86 1.50
C HIS A 102 -2.69 -21.27 2.91
N LYS A 103 -1.97 -20.17 3.07
CA LYS A 103 -1.83 -19.45 4.36
C LYS A 103 -3.18 -18.99 4.90
N GLY A 104 -4.06 -18.49 4.04
CA GLY A 104 -5.43 -18.13 4.41
C GLY A 104 -6.24 -19.33 4.88
N GLY A 105 -6.14 -20.46 4.19
CA GLY A 105 -6.78 -21.72 4.57
C GLY A 105 -6.26 -22.28 5.89
N GLU A 106 -4.94 -22.26 6.11
CA GLU A 106 -4.31 -22.69 7.36
C GLU A 106 -4.74 -21.81 8.54
N ALA A 107 -4.70 -20.49 8.38
CA ALA A 107 -5.18 -19.55 9.40
C ALA A 107 -6.66 -19.80 9.72
N ARG A 108 -7.48 -20.09 8.71
CA ARG A 108 -8.90 -20.40 8.94
C ARG A 108 -9.10 -21.75 9.63
N LYS A 109 -8.30 -22.76 9.30
CA LYS A 109 -8.30 -24.06 9.98
C LYS A 109 -7.89 -23.95 11.43
N GLU A 110 -6.94 -23.09 11.76
CA GLU A 110 -6.52 -22.81 13.14
C GLU A 110 -7.66 -22.15 13.93
N GLN A 111 -8.33 -21.15 13.35
CA GLN A 111 -9.46 -20.46 14.00
C GLN A 111 -10.66 -21.38 14.27
N LEU A 112 -11.00 -22.26 13.32
CA LEU A 112 -12.20 -23.10 13.39
C LEU A 112 -11.96 -24.47 14.03
N GLY A 113 -10.69 -24.88 14.16
CA GLY A 113 -10.32 -26.25 14.44
C GLY A 113 -10.62 -27.20 13.27
N HIS A 114 -10.22 -28.47 13.43
CA HIS A 114 -10.33 -29.48 12.38
C HIS A 114 -11.78 -29.71 11.91
N GLU A 115 -12.70 -29.88 12.86
CA GLU A 115 -14.12 -30.16 12.56
C GLU A 115 -14.80 -28.95 11.92
N GLY A 116 -14.58 -27.73 12.43
CA GLY A 116 -15.16 -26.52 11.84
C GLY A 116 -14.63 -26.26 10.43
N TYR A 117 -13.34 -26.52 10.16
CA TYR A 117 -12.78 -26.39 8.82
C TYR A 117 -13.35 -27.43 7.85
N LYS A 118 -13.58 -28.66 8.31
CA LYS A 118 -14.21 -29.72 7.52
C LYS A 118 -15.68 -29.42 7.23
N GLU A 119 -16.42 -28.92 8.20
CA GLU A 119 -17.81 -28.44 8.07
C GLU A 119 -17.89 -27.29 7.06
N MET A 120 -16.95 -26.33 7.11
CA MET A 120 -16.81 -25.27 6.12
C MET A 120 -16.53 -25.81 4.70
N GLY A 121 -15.62 -26.77 4.57
CA GLY A 121 -15.34 -27.42 3.29
C GLY A 121 -16.56 -28.13 2.71
N ARG A 122 -17.33 -28.83 3.57
CA ARG A 122 -18.59 -29.46 3.19
C ARG A 122 -19.62 -28.42 2.72
N LYS A 123 -19.78 -27.32 3.45
CA LYS A 123 -20.64 -26.19 3.04
C LYS A 123 -20.22 -25.65 1.67
N GLY A 124 -18.92 -25.39 1.46
CA GLY A 124 -18.40 -24.93 0.19
C GLY A 124 -18.69 -25.90 -0.97
N GLY A 125 -18.59 -27.21 -0.73
CA GLY A 125 -18.89 -28.25 -1.72
C GLY A 125 -20.37 -28.38 -2.09
N LEU A 126 -21.30 -27.89 -1.26
CA LEU A 126 -22.73 -27.84 -1.55
C LEU A 126 -23.12 -26.63 -2.42
N SER A 127 -22.23 -25.63 -2.54
CA SER A 127 -22.51 -24.42 -3.29
C SER A 127 -22.67 -24.70 -4.79
N THR A 128 -23.62 -24.02 -5.41
CA THR A 128 -23.90 -24.09 -6.84
C THR A 128 -23.90 -22.71 -7.47
N MET A 129 -24.13 -22.63 -8.79
CA MET A 129 -24.28 -21.33 -9.46
C MET A 129 -25.50 -20.54 -8.97
N GLU A 130 -26.57 -21.23 -8.56
CA GLU A 130 -27.85 -20.59 -8.20
C GLU A 130 -28.05 -20.40 -6.70
N LYS A 131 -27.44 -21.27 -5.88
CA LYS A 131 -27.63 -21.31 -4.43
C LYS A 131 -26.31 -21.41 -3.69
N SER A 132 -26.21 -20.72 -2.58
CA SER A 132 -25.11 -20.84 -1.63
C SER A 132 -25.11 -22.22 -0.95
N GLY A 133 -23.95 -22.62 -0.45
CA GLY A 133 -23.82 -23.87 0.31
C GLY A 133 -24.65 -23.92 1.61
N GLY A 134 -25.00 -22.75 2.18
CA GLY A 134 -25.89 -22.68 3.35
C GLY A 134 -27.33 -22.99 2.98
N GLU A 135 -27.86 -22.31 1.96
CA GLU A 135 -29.23 -22.54 1.46
C GLU A 135 -29.45 -24.00 1.04
N ARG A 136 -28.46 -24.60 0.38
CA ARG A 136 -28.51 -26.02 0.00
C ARG A 136 -28.45 -26.97 1.19
N ALA A 137 -27.66 -26.64 2.21
CA ALA A 137 -27.60 -27.45 3.42
C ALA A 137 -28.96 -27.47 4.12
N GLU A 138 -29.66 -26.34 4.19
CA GLU A 138 -31.01 -26.26 4.76
C GLU A 138 -32.03 -27.09 3.96
N GLU A 139 -32.01 -27.00 2.62
CA GLU A 139 -32.91 -27.77 1.73
C GLU A 139 -32.70 -29.28 1.85
N GLU A 140 -31.45 -29.72 1.99
CA GLU A 140 -31.09 -31.14 2.15
C GLU A 140 -31.19 -31.63 3.61
N GLY A 141 -31.60 -30.77 4.55
CA GLY A 141 -31.71 -31.11 5.97
C GLY A 141 -30.36 -31.38 6.64
N ILE A 142 -29.28 -30.82 6.10
CA ILE A 142 -27.92 -30.90 6.66
C ILE A 142 -27.76 -29.77 7.69
N GLU A 143 -27.65 -30.14 8.96
CA GLU A 143 -27.38 -29.19 10.04
C GLU A 143 -25.96 -28.62 9.92
N ILE A 144 -25.87 -27.30 9.73
CA ILE A 144 -24.60 -26.54 9.69
C ILE A 144 -24.74 -25.35 10.63
N ASP A 145 -23.79 -25.19 11.55
CA ASP A 145 -23.76 -24.04 12.45
C ASP A 145 -23.09 -22.84 11.76
N GLU A 146 -23.89 -21.98 11.16
CA GLU A 146 -23.41 -20.80 10.44
C GLU A 146 -22.69 -19.79 11.34
N SER A 147 -22.98 -19.77 12.65
CA SER A 147 -22.38 -18.82 13.59
C SER A 147 -20.88 -19.03 13.78
N LYS A 148 -20.38 -20.22 13.45
CA LYS A 148 -18.94 -20.54 13.44
C LYS A 148 -18.18 -19.85 12.30
N PHE A 149 -18.87 -19.41 11.24
CA PHE A 149 -18.22 -18.96 10.01
C PHE A 149 -18.25 -17.45 9.77
N THR A 150 -18.97 -16.71 10.59
CA THR A 150 -19.02 -15.25 10.51
C THR A 150 -18.10 -14.62 11.56
N ASN A 151 -17.45 -13.51 11.20
CA ASN A 151 -16.78 -12.68 12.19
C ASN A 151 -17.86 -11.74 12.78
N LYS A 152 -17.94 -11.64 14.11
CA LYS A 152 -18.80 -10.66 14.79
C LYS A 152 -18.25 -9.25 14.70
#